data_AF-A0A949E2P5-F1
#
_entry.id   AF-A0A949E2P5-F1
#
_cell.length_a   1.000
_cell.length_b   1.000
_cell.length_c   1.000
_cell.angle_alpha   90.00
_cell.angle_beta   90.00
_cell.angle_gamma   90.00
#
_symmetry.space_group_name_H-M   'P 1'
#
loop_
_entity.id
_entity.type
_entity.pdbx_description
1 polymer ?
#
loop_
_entity_poly.entity_id
_entity_poly.type
_entity_poly.pdbx_seq_one_letter_code
_entity_poly.pdbx_strand_id
1 'polypeptide(L)' 'MKNWDLKTAVGKIEMSLKSLRTTLAAVDRRWNDEAYRKFQENHLSAVEPNSRSMIDAIAKLNEVLVAAERQCGSD' A
#
# COMPACT_ATOMS: atom_id res chain seq x y z
N MET A 1 -2.07 25.33 -2.22
CA MET A 1 -0.95 24.35 -2.24
C MET A 1 -1.13 23.44 -3.44
N LYS A 2 -0.05 22.84 -3.98
CA LYS A 2 -0.17 21.82 -5.04
C LYS A 2 -1.04 20.69 -4.47
N ASN A 3 -2.18 20.37 -5.07
CA ASN A 3 -3.06 19.31 -4.57
C ASN A 3 -2.33 17.96 -4.71
N TRP A 4 -1.69 17.51 -3.64
CA TRP A 4 -1.12 16.18 -3.57
C TRP A 4 -2.29 15.19 -3.58
N ASP A 5 -2.49 14.46 -4.67
CA ASP A 5 -3.55 13.45 -4.79
C ASP A 5 -3.14 12.15 -4.07
N LEU A 6 -3.10 12.25 -2.75
CA LEU A 6 -2.74 11.15 -1.85
C LEU A 6 -3.83 10.06 -1.84
N LYS A 7 -5.09 10.43 -2.08
CA LYS A 7 -6.22 9.48 -2.13
C LYS A 7 -6.09 8.53 -3.31
N THR A 8 -5.79 9.05 -4.50
CA THR A 8 -5.56 8.19 -5.67
C THR A 8 -4.33 7.32 -5.50
N ALA A 9 -3.27 7.82 -4.85
CA ALA A 9 -2.08 7.02 -4.56
C ALA A 9 -2.40 5.82 -3.65
N VAL A 10 -3.15 6.04 -2.55
CA VAL A 10 -3.60 4.96 -1.66
C VAL A 10 -4.45 3.94 -2.42
N GLY A 11 -5.43 4.39 -3.20
CA GLY A 11 -6.29 3.49 -3.98
C GLY A 11 -5.49 2.61 -4.95
N LYS A 12 -4.45 3.16 -5.60
CA LYS A 12 -3.57 2.38 -6.48
C LYS A 12 -2.75 1.32 -5.74
N ILE A 13 -2.30 1.61 -4.52
CA ILE A 13 -1.57 0.66 -3.68
C ILE A 13 -2.52 -0.49 -3.27
N GLU A 14 -3.71 -0.17 -2.81
CA GLU A 14 -4.72 -1.18 -2.42
C GLU A 14 -5.12 -2.07 -3.60
N MET A 15 -5.35 -1.49 -4.78
CA MET A 15 -5.64 -2.24 -6.00
C MET A 15 -4.49 -3.18 -6.39
N SER A 16 -3.25 -2.68 -6.30
CA SER A 16 -2.05 -3.48 -6.59
C SER A 16 -1.89 -4.64 -5.62
N LEU A 17 -2.11 -4.43 -4.32
CA LEU A 17 -2.11 -5.51 -3.32
C LEU A 17 -3.17 -6.57 -3.61
N LYS A 18 -4.38 -6.15 -3.97
CA LYS A 18 -5.46 -7.07 -4.36
C LYS A 18 -5.07 -7.91 -5.59
N SER A 19 -4.47 -7.27 -6.60
CA SER A 19 -3.98 -7.95 -7.80
C SER A 19 -2.88 -8.95 -7.47
N LEU A 20 -1.93 -8.56 -6.61
CA LEU A 20 -0.85 -9.44 -6.14
C LEU A 20 -1.41 -10.68 -5.43
N ARG A 21 -2.32 -10.50 -4.47
CA ARG A 21 -2.95 -11.64 -3.76
C ARG A 21 -3.66 -12.60 -4.72
N THR A 22 -4.40 -12.05 -5.69
CA THR A 22 -5.12 -12.85 -6.70
C THR A 22 -4.13 -13.63 -7.57
N THR A 23 -3.06 -12.98 -8.00
CA THR A 23 -2.01 -13.60 -8.81
C THR A 23 -1.29 -14.69 -8.04
N LEU A 24 -0.94 -14.45 -6.76
CA LEU A 24 -0.29 -15.45 -5.92
C LEU A 24 -1.17 -16.68 -5.70
N ALA A 25 -2.46 -16.50 -5.43
CA ALA A 25 -3.40 -17.61 -5.30
C ALA A 25 -3.53 -18.44 -6.60
N ALA A 26 -3.35 -17.81 -7.78
CA ALA A 26 -3.33 -18.53 -9.05
C ALA A 26 -2.00 -19.28 -9.27
N VAL A 27 -0.88 -18.67 -8.89
CA VAL A 27 0.47 -19.26 -8.98
C VAL A 27 0.61 -20.45 -8.04
N ASP A 28 0.12 -20.35 -6.80
CA ASP A 28 0.19 -21.40 -5.79
C ASP A 28 -0.47 -22.72 -6.25
N ARG A 29 -1.45 -22.66 -7.15
CA ARG A 29 -2.06 -23.86 -7.76
C ARG A 29 -1.12 -24.60 -8.72
N ARG A 30 -0.10 -23.92 -9.25
CA ARG A 30 0.82 -24.44 -10.28
C ARG A 30 2.25 -24.57 -9.76
N TRP A 31 2.63 -23.79 -8.76
CA TRP A 31 3.96 -23.75 -8.18
C TRP A 31 3.82 -23.66 -6.65
N ASN A 32 4.03 -24.79 -5.96
CA ASN A 32 3.82 -24.96 -4.52
C ASN A 32 4.92 -25.79 -3.84
N ASP A 33 6.09 -25.85 -4.48
CA ASP A 33 7.24 -26.58 -3.97
C ASP A 33 7.99 -25.80 -2.87
N GLU A 34 9.09 -26.37 -2.39
CA GLU A 34 9.93 -25.74 -1.37
C GLU A 34 10.55 -24.42 -1.85
N ALA A 35 10.88 -24.31 -3.14
CA ALA A 35 11.43 -23.08 -3.70
C ALA A 35 10.38 -21.96 -3.70
N TYR A 36 9.12 -22.29 -3.97
CA TYR A 36 8.01 -21.34 -3.87
C TYR A 36 7.81 -20.85 -2.43
N ARG A 37 7.86 -21.74 -1.44
CA ARG A 37 7.74 -21.36 -0.02
C ARG A 37 8.86 -20.41 0.41
N LYS A 38 10.11 -20.72 0.04
CA LYS A 38 11.26 -19.84 0.28
C LYS A 38 11.11 -18.50 -0.43
N PHE A 39 10.57 -18.47 -1.65
CA PHE A 39 10.30 -17.23 -2.37
C PHE A 39 9.25 -16.38 -1.63
N GLN A 40 8.17 -16.99 -1.16
CA GLN A 40 7.14 -16.29 -0.37
C GLN A 40 7.72 -15.71 0.92
N GLU A 41 8.48 -16.50 1.67
CA GLU A 41 9.10 -16.07 2.94
C GLU A 41 10.09 -14.93 2.73
N ASN A 42 10.98 -15.04 1.74
CA ASN A 42 12.07 -14.08 1.55
C ASN A 42 11.66 -12.80 0.84
N HIS A 43 10.64 -12.84 -0.03
CA HIS A 43 10.31 -11.71 -0.90
C HIS A 43 8.89 -11.17 -0.73
N LEU A 44 7.92 -11.98 -0.33
CA LEU A 44 6.51 -11.59 -0.31
C LEU A 44 5.97 -11.29 1.09
N SER A 45 6.53 -11.93 2.12
CA SER A 45 6.12 -11.78 3.52
C SER A 45 6.07 -10.33 3.98
N ALA A 46 7.01 -9.49 3.53
CA ALA A 46 7.11 -8.10 3.91
C ALA A 46 6.26 -7.14 3.05
N VAL A 47 5.82 -7.56 1.86
CA VAL A 47 5.16 -6.66 0.90
C VAL A 47 3.85 -6.11 1.45
N GLU A 48 3.01 -7.00 1.99
CA GLU A 48 1.73 -6.60 2.57
C GLU A 48 1.87 -5.69 3.80
N PRO A 49 2.63 -6.05 4.85
CA PRO A 49 2.79 -5.18 6.01
C PRO A 49 3.42 -3.82 5.65
N ASN A 50 4.45 -3.80 4.78
CA ASN A 50 5.08 -2.54 4.36
C ASN A 50 4.10 -1.63 3.60
N SER A 51 3.27 -2.22 2.73
CA SER A 51 2.27 -1.46 1.98
C SER A 51 1.19 -0.89 2.88
N ARG A 52 0.76 -1.64 3.92
CA ARG A 52 -0.18 -1.12 4.93
C ARG A 52 0.44 0.02 5.74
N SER A 53 1.67 -0.13 6.21
CA SER A 53 2.37 0.94 6.92
C SER A 53 2.52 2.20 6.05
N MET A 54 2.73 2.04 4.74
CA MET A 54 2.77 3.17 3.81
C MET A 54 1.40 3.85 3.67
N ILE A 55 0.31 3.09 3.55
CA ILE A 55 -1.06 3.63 3.51
C ILE A 55 -1.37 4.43 4.79
N ASP A 56 -1.02 3.89 5.95
CA ASP A 56 -1.23 4.56 7.24
C ASP A 56 -0.42 5.87 7.35
N ALA A 57 0.83 5.86 6.86
CA ALA A 57 1.66 7.05 6.82
C ALA A 57 1.07 8.13 5.90
N ILE A 58 0.53 7.74 4.75
CA ILE A 58 -0.15 8.65 3.82
C ILE A 58 -1.42 9.23 4.46
N ALA A 59 -2.19 8.43 5.19
CA ALA A 59 -3.38 8.90 5.90
C ALA A 59 -3.03 9.98 6.94
N LYS A 60 -2.00 9.73 7.76
CA LYS A 60 -1.48 10.71 8.73
C LYS A 60 -0.96 11.97 8.06
N LEU A 61 -0.24 11.86 6.95
CA LEU A 61 0.22 13.02 6.19
C LEU A 61 -0.96 13.86 5.69
N ASN A 62 -2.01 13.22 5.18
CA ASN A 62 -3.20 13.91 4.72
C ASN A 62 -3.91 14.66 5.87
N GLU A 63 -3.98 14.08 7.08
CA GLU A 63 -4.52 14.76 8.26
C GLU A 63 -3.72 16.03 8.60
N VAL A 64 -2.39 15.94 8.60
CA VAL A 64 -1.51 17.09 8.86
C VAL A 64 -1.68 18.18 7.82
N LEU A 65 -1.75 17.82 6.53
CA LEU A 65 -1.97 18.78 5.45
C LEU A 65 -3.31 19.50 5.57
N VAL A 66 -4.39 18.77 5.87
CA VAL A 66 -5.72 19.36 6.08
C VAL A 66 -5.74 20.28 7.30
N ALA A 67 -5.05 19.92 8.39
CA ALA A 67 -4.92 20.76 9.57
C ALA A 67 -4.16 22.06 9.26
N ALA A 68 -3.05 21.96 8.52
CA ALA A 68 -2.27 23.12 8.09
C ALA A 68 -3.06 24.04 7.15
N GLU A 69 -3.80 23.49 6.18
CA GLU A 69 -4.66 24.27 5.28
C GLU A 69 -5.72 25.07 6.07
N ARG A 70 -6.33 24.47 7.10
CA ARG A 70 -7.28 25.17 7.97
C ARG A 70 -6.63 26.30 8.76
N GLN A 71 -5.42 26.07 9.29
CA GLN A 71 -4.69 27.07 10.06
C GLN A 71 -4.22 28.24 9.19
N CYS A 72 -3.78 27.98 7.95
CA CYS A 72 -3.30 29.02 7.03
C CYS A 72 -4.40 29.72 6.23
N GLY A 73 -5.58 29.13 6.10
CA GLY A 73 -6.74 29.71 5.41
C GLY A 73 -7.71 30.49 6.30
N SER A 74 -7.33 30.75 7.56
CA SER A 74 -8.14 31.49 8.55
C SER A 74 -7.74 32.97 8.70
N ASP A 75 -6.96 33.51 7.76
CA ASP A 75 -6.72 34.95 7.54
C ASP A 75 -7.31 35.38 6.19
#